data_AF-A0AA40T3X1-F1
#
_entry.id   AF-A0AA40T3X1-F1
#
_cell.length_a   1.000
_cell.length_b   1.000
_cell.length_c   1.000
_cell.angle_alpha   90.00
_cell.angle_beta   90.00
_cell.angle_gamma   90.00
#
_symmetry.space_group_name_H-M   'P 1'
#
loop_
_entity.id
_entity.type
_entity.pdbx_description
1 polymer ?
#
loop_
_entity_poly.entity_id
_entity_poly.type
_entity_poly.pdbx_seq_one_letter_code
_entity_poly.pdbx_strand_id
1 'polypeptide(L)' 'MPKPKVLLDLLEKAVEIAIFIGLIILAIYKFDIDVMEATFYLLLAAIISPFSKIDKPAKRTLLTCGFIGGILIGYFH' A
#
# COMPACT_ATOMS: atom_id res chain seq x y z
N MET A 1 -28.03 -11.59 11.06
CA MET A 1 -27.15 -11.43 9.88
C MET A 1 -26.43 -10.09 9.98
N PRO A 2 -25.10 -10.03 9.89
CA PRO A 2 -24.39 -8.76 9.84
C PRO A 2 -24.82 -7.97 8.59
N LYS A 3 -24.98 -6.65 8.73
CA LYS A 3 -25.38 -5.78 7.61
C LYS A 3 -24.29 -5.82 6.53
N PRO A 4 -24.65 -5.84 5.22
CA PRO A 4 -23.68 -6.01 4.12
C PRO A 4 -22.56 -4.96 4.10
N LYS A 5 -22.81 -3.75 4.60
CA LYS A 5 -21.78 -2.70 4.78
C LYS A 5 -20.63 -3.12 5.71
N VAL A 6 -20.94 -3.87 6.78
CA VAL A 6 -19.95 -4.31 7.77
C VAL A 6 -19.00 -5.36 7.19
N LEU A 7 -19.52 -6.28 6.39
CA LEU A 7 -18.72 -7.27 5.67
C LEU A 7 -17.78 -6.62 4.66
N LEU A 8 -18.26 -5.58 3.96
CA LEU A 8 -17.48 -4.86 2.96
C LEU A 8 -16.35 -4.05 3.60
N ASP A 9 -16.62 -3.35 4.71
CA ASP A 9 -15.60 -2.63 5.48
C ASP A 9 -14.54 -3.58 6.07
N LEU A 10 -14.95 -4.77 6.53
CA LEU A 10 -14.03 -5.79 7.02
C LEU A 10 -13.10 -6.31 5.92
N LEU A 11 -13.67 -6.56 4.73
CA LEU A 11 -12.93 -7.02 3.56
C LEU A 11 -11.93 -5.94 3.09
N GLU A 12 -12.36 -4.68 3.00
CA GLU A 12 -11.46 -3.56 2.67
C GLU A 12 -10.28 -3.50 3.64
N LYS A 13 -10.53 -3.63 4.94
CA LYS A 13 -9.48 -3.59 5.96
C LYS A 13 -8.52 -4.79 5.86
N ALA A 14 -9.04 -5.98 5.57
CA ALA A 14 -8.23 -7.17 5.37
C ALA A 14 -7.34 -7.03 4.12
N VAL A 15 -7.88 -6.47 3.04
CA VAL A 15 -7.13 -6.18 1.81
C VAL A 15 -6.04 -5.12 2.07
N GLU A 16 -6.35 -4.05 2.79
CA GLU A 16 -5.34 -3.03 3.18
C GLU A 16 -4.18 -3.65 3.96
N ILE A 17 -4.47 -4.54 4.91
CA ILE A 17 -3.45 -5.24 5.69
C ILE A 17 -2.62 -6.17 4.79
N ALA A 18 -3.25 -6.91 3.88
CA ALA A 18 -2.53 -7.80 2.96
C ALA A 18 -1.58 -7.02 2.05
N ILE A 19 -2.02 -5.90 1.50
CA ILE A 19 -1.19 -5.02 0.66
C ILE A 19 -0.04 -4.43 1.49
N PHE A 20 -0.32 -3.96 2.70
CA PHE A 20 0.69 -3.43 3.61
C PHE A 20 1.82 -4.43 3.87
N ILE A 21 1.47 -5.68 4.21
CA ILE A 21 2.44 -6.75 4.46
C ILE A 21 3.22 -7.06 3.18
N GLY A 22 2.56 -7.16 2.03
CA GLY A 22 3.22 -7.40 0.74
C GLY A 22 4.26 -6.34 0.39
N LEU A 23 3.96 -5.06 0.62
CA LEU A 23 4.90 -3.96 0.38
C LEU A 23 6.12 -4.01 1.31
N ILE A 24 5.95 -4.42 2.57
CA ILE A 24 7.08 -4.61 3.48
C ILE A 24 7.97 -5.77 3.01
N ILE A 25 7.39 -6.88 2.56
CA ILE A 25 8.16 -8.01 2.03
C ILE A 25 8.95 -7.58 0.78
N LEU A 26 8.33 -6.85 -0.15
CA LEU A 26 9.00 -6.32 -1.35
C LEU A 26 10.13 -5.35 -0.98
N ALA A 27 9.90 -4.47 -0.01
CA ALA A 27 10.93 -3.56 0.49
C ALA A 27 12.14 -4.32 1.03
N ILE A 28 11.92 -5.34 1.86
CA ILE A 28 12.99 -6.17 2.41
C ILE A 28 13.74 -6.90 1.28
N TYR A 29 13.01 -7.47 0.32
CA TYR A 29 13.60 -8.19 -0.81
C TYR A 29 14.48 -7.29 -1.69
N LYS A 30 14.03 -6.05 -1.94
CA LYS A 30 14.77 -5.10 -2.76
C LYS A 30 15.82 -4.29 -2.02
N PHE A 31 15.85 -4.33 -0.68
CA PHE A 31 16.72 -3.46 0.12
C PHE A 31 18.21 -3.57 -0.24
N ASP A 32 18.67 -4.78 -0.57
CA ASP A 32 20.08 -5.04 -0.93
C ASP A 32 20.37 -4.82 -2.43
N ILE A 33 19.33 -4.75 -3.27
CA ILE A 33 19.43 -4.66 -4.73
C ILE A 33 19.29 -3.19 -5.18
N ASP A 34 18.25 -2.53 -4.70
CA ASP A 34 17.92 -1.15 -5.02
C ASP A 34 17.24 -0.50 -3.80
N VAL A 35 18.04 0.28 -3.07
CA VAL A 35 17.59 1.00 -1.86
C VAL A 35 16.50 2.02 -2.20
N MET A 36 16.50 2.60 -3.41
CA MET A 36 15.50 3.59 -3.81
C MET A 36 14.15 2.91 -4.07
N GLU A 37 14.15 1.78 -4.76
CA GLU A 37 12.96 0.95 -4.99
C GLU A 37 12.40 0.42 -3.66
N ALA A 38 13.27 -0.06 -2.76
CA ALA A 38 12.89 -0.51 -1.43
C ALA A 38 12.26 0.62 -0.59
N THR A 39 12.87 1.81 -0.61
CA THR A 39 12.34 3.00 0.07
C THR A 39 10.98 3.40 -0.49
N PHE A 40 10.80 3.29 -1.79
CA PHE A 40 9.51 3.54 -2.44
C PHE A 40 8.42 2.56 -1.97
N TYR A 41 8.72 1.27 -1.87
CA TYR A 41 7.77 0.30 -1.29
C TYR A 41 7.43 0.58 0.17
N LEU A 42 8.41 1.00 0.98
CA LEU A 42 8.16 1.45 2.36
C LEU A 42 7.26 2.69 2.41
N LEU A 43 7.43 3.62 1.48
CA LEU A 43 6.61 4.83 1.40
C LEU A 43 5.16 4.48 1.04
N LEU A 44 4.94 3.59 0.07
CA LEU A 44 3.61 3.03 -0.22
C LEU A 44 3.01 2.30 0.98
N ALA A 45 3.82 1.52 1.71
CA ALA A 45 3.39 0.82 2.92
C ALA A 45 2.94 1.83 3.99
N ALA A 46 3.68 2.92 4.20
CA ALA A 46 3.31 3.97 5.13
C ALA A 46 1.95 4.62 4.78
N ILE A 47 1.68 4.83 3.48
CA ILE A 47 0.40 5.39 3.00
C ILE A 47 -0.75 4.42 3.27
N ILE A 48 -0.62 3.14 2.88
CA ILE A 48 -1.70 2.16 3.04
C ILE A 48 -1.86 1.64 4.47
N SER A 49 -0.88 1.91 5.35
CA SER A 49 -0.84 1.42 6.72
C SER A 49 -2.21 1.47 7.40
N PRO A 50 -2.68 0.35 7.99
CA PRO A 50 -3.97 0.31 8.68
C PRO A 50 -3.98 1.16 9.96
N PHE A 51 -2.80 1.63 10.40
CA PHE A 51 -2.61 2.50 11.57
C PHE A 51 -2.57 3.99 11.20
N SER A 52 -2.58 4.29 9.90
CA SER A 52 -2.60 5.66 9.40
C SER A 52 -3.92 6.34 9.72
N LYS A 53 -3.86 7.61 10.14
CA LYS A 53 -5.03 8.49 10.35
C LYS A 53 -5.47 9.21 9.07
N ILE A 54 -4.87 8.88 7.92
CA ILE A 54 -5.24 9.44 6.62
C ILE A 54 -6.65 8.97 6.26
N ASP A 55 -7.47 9.90 5.75
CA ASP A 55 -8.82 9.60 5.29
C ASP A 55 -8.81 8.61 4.11
N LYS A 56 -9.84 7.75 4.02
CA LYS A 56 -9.96 6.73 2.96
C LYS A 56 -9.77 7.31 1.54
N PRO A 57 -10.39 8.43 1.14
CA PRO A 57 -10.19 8.97 -0.21
C PRO A 57 -8.77 9.48 -0.44
N ALA A 58 -8.16 10.20 0.50
CA ALA A 58 -6.77 10.63 0.35
C ALA A 58 -5.81 9.44 0.27
N LYS A 59 -6.02 8.39 1.08
CA LYS A 59 -5.24 7.15 1.01
C LYS A 59 -5.31 6.54 -0.39
N ARG A 60 -6.51 6.40 -0.97
CA ARG A 60 -6.68 5.88 -2.34
C ARG A 60 -5.97 6.75 -3.38
N THR A 61 -6.09 8.07 -3.28
CA THR A 61 -5.42 9.00 -4.21
C THR A 61 -3.91 8.89 -4.11
N LEU A 62 -3.36 8.87 -2.88
CA LEU A 62 -1.93 8.75 -2.64
C LEU A 62 -1.36 7.41 -3.13
N LEU A 63 -2.07 6.29 -2.93
CA LEU A 63 -1.68 5.00 -3.50
C LEU A 63 -1.70 5.02 -5.02
N THR A 64 -2.73 5.60 -5.62
CA THR A 64 -2.85 5.67 -7.08
C THR A 64 -1.74 6.53 -7.67
N CYS A 65 -1.48 7.71 -7.10
CA CYS A 65 -0.38 8.58 -7.49
C CYS A 65 0.98 7.89 -7.29
N GLY A 66 1.16 7.22 -6.15
CA GLY A 66 2.36 6.44 -5.86
C GLY A 66 2.58 5.35 -6.90
N PHE A 67 1.56 4.54 -7.18
CA PHE A 67 1.62 3.48 -8.19
C PHE A 67 1.96 4.01 -9.59
N ILE A 68 1.27 5.06 -10.05
CA ILE A 68 1.57 5.70 -11.33
C ILE A 68 3.01 6.25 -11.36
N GLY A 69 3.44 6.89 -10.27
CA GLY A 69 4.82 7.36 -10.12
C GLY A 69 5.84 6.23 -10.21
N GLY A 70 5.57 5.10 -9.56
CA GLY A 70 6.43 3.91 -9.65
C GLY A 70 6.50 3.33 -11.07
N ILE A 71 5.41 3.36 -11.83
CA ILE A 71 5.41 2.95 -13.25
C ILE A 71 6.30 3.90 -14.06
N LEU A 72 6.14 5.21 -13.89
CA LEU A 72 6.90 6.22 -14.65
C LEU A 72 8.41 6.17 -14.36
N ILE A 73 8.78 5.85 -13.12
CA ILE A 73 10.18 5.71 -12.70
C ILE A 73 10.77 4.35 -13.10
N GLY A 74 9.93 3.36 -13.44
CA GLY A 74 10.35 2.02 -13.87
C GLY A 74 10.55 1.04 -12.70
N TYR A 75 9.99 1.31 -11.52
CA TYR A 75 10.04 0.38 -10.38
C TYR A 75 9.12 -0.82 -10.55
N PHE A 76 8.09 -0.71 -11.38
CA PHE A 76 7.23 -1.82 -11.78
C PHE A 76 7.55 -2.19 -13.23
N HIS A 77 8.55 -3.05 -13.41
CA HIS A 77 8.89 -3.69 -14.68
C HIS A 77 8.39 -5.13 -14.71
#